data_AF-A0A8T7C2T5-F1
#
_entry.id   AF-A0A8T7C2T5-F1
#
_cell.length_a   1.000
_cell.length_b   1.000
_cell.length_c   1.000
_cell.angle_alpha   90.00
_cell.angle_beta   90.00
_cell.angle_gamma   90.00
#
_symmetry.space_group_name_H-M   'P 1'
#
loop_
_entity.id
_entity.type
_entity.pdbx_description
1 polymer ?
#
loop_
_entity_poly.entity_id
_entity_poly.type
_entity_poly.pdbx_seq_one_letter_code
_entity_poly.pdbx_strand_id
1 'polypeptide(L)'
;MTYFKNAVTGWFLCMLFMQAAAADAVKSSDDWVAMSNKNAQIVLEIFAKYGPEGAASLGVDGLDEEIFDLNPKIYERSMADTRKILKQLQKRHDKEDHPIVQQDLKILIKSLNDNLVSSELDRENMLPYFNMTQTIFRGTRALLDPQIPEERYPAVITRLQRYAGMERGYKPITELAKARTRERFKVKGLTGPYKGEVEQDLERAQTFITEIEKLLTDNDLDGWQPAWTKLKRQLTDYNDWVRAEILPRARADFRLPAVMYQDALTNWGVDASPQDLIQTATAGYMDIRNEMVALAPWSQSKKAMKPMIIEPSSAA
;
A
#
# COMPACT_ATOMS: atom_id res chain seq x y z
N MET A 1 -54.33 49.29 -20.20
CA MET A 1 -55.27 48.96 -21.30
C MET A 1 -54.64 49.37 -22.62
N THR A 2 -53.78 48.54 -23.22
CA THR A 2 -53.48 48.59 -24.67
C THR A 2 -52.70 47.33 -25.07
N TYR A 3 -53.22 46.66 -26.09
CA TYR A 3 -52.67 45.51 -26.83
C TYR A 3 -51.56 45.95 -27.79
N PHE A 4 -50.58 45.08 -28.08
CA PHE A 4 -49.93 44.87 -29.40
C PHE A 4 -49.07 43.58 -29.31
N LYS A 5 -49.49 42.42 -29.84
CA LYS A 5 -49.46 41.88 -31.23
C LYS A 5 -48.07 41.47 -31.77
N ASN A 6 -47.96 40.16 -32.04
CA ASN A 6 -47.32 39.47 -33.19
C ASN A 6 -45.77 39.53 -33.27
N ALA A 7 -45.01 38.53 -33.70
CA ALA A 7 -45.17 37.19 -34.29
C ALA A 7 -43.83 36.45 -34.00
N VAL A 8 -43.56 35.17 -34.25
CA VAL A 8 -43.51 34.46 -35.54
C VAL A 8 -43.18 33.00 -35.21
N THR A 9 -43.94 32.11 -35.81
CA THR A 9 -43.69 30.70 -36.09
C THR A 9 -42.26 30.40 -36.54
N GLY A 10 -41.55 29.53 -35.81
CA GLY A 10 -40.25 29.05 -36.30
C GLY A 10 -39.46 28.17 -35.36
N TRP A 11 -40.09 27.38 -34.48
CA TRP A 11 -39.36 26.66 -33.41
C TRP A 11 -39.79 25.20 -33.26
N PHE A 12 -39.96 24.47 -34.37
CA PHE A 12 -40.24 23.02 -34.33
C PHE A 12 -39.35 22.15 -35.23
N LEU A 13 -38.27 22.71 -35.81
CA LEU A 13 -37.33 21.94 -36.64
C LEU A 13 -35.87 21.94 -36.14
N CYS A 14 -35.63 22.22 -34.86
CA CYS A 14 -34.31 22.04 -34.22
C CYS A 14 -34.31 21.03 -33.05
N MET A 15 -35.48 20.51 -32.63
CA MET A 15 -35.55 19.55 -31.51
C MET A 15 -35.36 18.08 -31.90
N LEU A 16 -35.11 17.77 -33.17
CA LEU A 16 -34.87 16.39 -33.63
C LEU A 16 -33.40 16.08 -33.97
N PHE A 17 -32.49 17.05 -33.88
CA PHE A 17 -31.05 16.81 -34.06
C PHE A 17 -30.23 16.92 -32.76
N MET A 18 -30.85 17.30 -31.64
CA MET A 18 -30.17 17.50 -30.36
C MET A 18 -30.46 16.41 -29.32
N GLN A 19 -31.21 15.37 -29.68
CA GLN A 19 -31.47 14.20 -28.81
C GLN A 19 -30.59 12.98 -29.13
N ALA A 20 -29.95 12.92 -30.31
CA ALA A 20 -29.04 11.82 -30.63
C ALA A 20 -27.66 11.97 -29.94
N ALA A 21 -27.15 13.19 -29.76
CA ALA A 21 -25.81 13.42 -29.19
C ALA A 21 -25.73 13.23 -27.66
N ALA A 22 -26.86 13.31 -26.94
CA ALA A 22 -26.88 13.15 -25.49
C ALA A 22 -27.01 11.67 -25.06
N ALA A 23 -27.55 10.81 -25.92
CA ALA A 23 -27.67 9.38 -25.64
C ALA A 23 -26.33 8.64 -25.83
N ASP A 24 -25.46 9.11 -26.73
CA ASP A 24 -24.12 8.54 -26.90
C ASP A 24 -23.17 8.93 -25.75
N ALA A 25 -23.33 10.12 -25.15
CA ALA A 25 -22.45 10.56 -24.07
C ALA A 25 -22.64 9.76 -22.76
N VAL A 26 -23.86 9.36 -22.43
CA VAL A 26 -24.14 8.54 -21.22
C VAL A 26 -23.77 7.07 -21.44
N LYS A 27 -23.85 6.56 -22.68
CA LYS A 27 -23.33 5.24 -23.03
C LYS A 27 -21.79 5.18 -23.06
N SER A 28 -21.15 6.31 -23.37
CA SER A 28 -19.69 6.42 -23.43
C SER A 28 -19.00 6.48 -22.06
N SER A 29 -19.65 7.04 -21.02
CA SER A 29 -19.03 7.15 -19.68
C SER A 29 -18.85 5.79 -19.00
N ASP A 30 -19.76 4.85 -19.26
CA ASP A 30 -19.71 3.51 -18.67
C ASP A 30 -18.67 2.60 -19.35
N ASP A 31 -18.44 2.79 -20.66
CA ASP A 31 -17.56 1.89 -21.42
C ASP A 31 -16.07 2.11 -21.11
N TRP A 32 -15.63 3.36 -20.99
CA TRP A 32 -14.22 3.64 -20.67
C TRP A 32 -13.88 3.23 -19.23
N VAL A 33 -14.79 3.42 -18.27
CA VAL A 33 -14.59 2.97 -16.88
C VAL A 33 -14.50 1.45 -16.83
N ALA A 34 -15.39 0.75 -17.53
CA ALA A 34 -15.33 -0.71 -17.62
C ALA A 34 -14.03 -1.19 -18.28
N MET A 35 -13.52 -0.49 -19.30
CA MET A 35 -12.24 -0.79 -19.94
C MET A 35 -11.05 -0.57 -18.99
N SER A 36 -11.01 0.58 -18.30
CA SER A 36 -9.99 0.88 -17.29
C SER A 36 -9.99 -0.15 -16.17
N ASN A 37 -11.16 -0.53 -15.65
CA ASN A 37 -11.30 -1.58 -14.63
C ASN A 37 -10.77 -2.93 -15.11
N LYS A 38 -11.08 -3.33 -16.36
CA LYS A 38 -10.52 -4.56 -16.95
C LYS A 38 -9.00 -4.52 -17.05
N ASN A 39 -8.41 -3.37 -17.35
CA ASN A 39 -6.95 -3.22 -17.41
C ASN A 39 -6.33 -3.25 -16.01
N ALA A 40 -6.96 -2.60 -15.03
CA ALA A 40 -6.52 -2.63 -13.63
C ALA A 40 -6.59 -4.04 -13.03
N GLN A 41 -7.64 -4.81 -13.36
CA GLN A 41 -7.81 -6.18 -12.89
C GLN A 41 -6.62 -7.07 -13.25
N ILE A 42 -6.00 -6.88 -14.42
CA ILE A 42 -4.82 -7.64 -14.85
C ILE A 42 -3.64 -7.40 -13.89
N VAL A 43 -3.49 -6.18 -13.37
CA VAL A 43 -2.46 -5.84 -12.38
C VAL A 43 -2.81 -6.40 -11.00
N LEU A 44 -4.10 -6.35 -10.62
CA LEU A 44 -4.57 -6.95 -9.37
C LEU A 44 -4.38 -8.47 -9.33
N GLU A 45 -4.56 -9.17 -10.47
CA GLU A 45 -4.35 -10.62 -10.56
C GLU A 45 -2.91 -11.03 -10.23
N ILE A 46 -1.90 -10.29 -10.71
CA ILE A 46 -0.50 -10.58 -10.35
C ILE A 46 -0.20 -10.21 -8.90
N PHE A 47 -0.76 -9.12 -8.39
CA PHE A 47 -0.63 -8.77 -6.98
C PHE A 47 -1.25 -9.85 -6.08
N ALA A 48 -2.47 -10.30 -6.41
CA ALA A 48 -3.18 -11.39 -5.73
C ALA A 48 -2.43 -12.72 -5.79
N LYS A 49 -1.73 -13.01 -6.90
CA LYS A 49 -0.95 -14.25 -7.04
C LYS A 49 0.17 -14.38 -6.01
N TYR A 50 0.81 -13.27 -5.62
CA TYR A 50 1.97 -13.28 -4.73
C TYR A 50 1.67 -12.74 -3.32
N GLY A 51 0.70 -11.85 -3.19
CA GLY A 51 0.21 -11.27 -1.95
C GLY A 51 -1.31 -11.33 -1.83
N PRO A 52 -1.93 -12.53 -1.85
CA PRO A 52 -3.37 -12.71 -1.83
C PRO A 52 -4.06 -12.04 -0.64
N GLU A 53 -3.43 -12.03 0.54
CA GLU A 53 -4.00 -11.38 1.74
C GLU A 53 -4.08 -9.87 1.60
N GLY A 54 -3.07 -9.27 0.97
CA GLY A 54 -3.10 -7.84 0.62
C GLY A 54 -4.17 -7.56 -0.42
N ALA A 55 -4.28 -8.39 -1.46
CA ALA A 55 -5.31 -8.25 -2.48
C ALA A 55 -6.73 -8.42 -1.91
N ALA A 56 -6.93 -9.36 -1.00
CA ALA A 56 -8.19 -9.54 -0.28
C ALA A 56 -8.58 -8.26 0.49
N SER A 57 -7.62 -7.61 1.15
CA SER A 57 -7.85 -6.34 1.85
C SER A 57 -8.20 -5.16 0.93
N LEU A 58 -7.88 -5.27 -0.36
CA LEU A 58 -8.27 -4.31 -1.40
C LEU A 58 -9.62 -4.67 -2.06
N GLY A 59 -10.31 -5.70 -1.57
CA GLY A 59 -11.61 -6.14 -2.09
C GLY A 59 -11.54 -7.15 -3.23
N VAL A 60 -10.40 -7.83 -3.44
CA VAL A 60 -10.32 -8.93 -4.41
C VAL A 60 -10.90 -10.21 -3.78
N ASP A 61 -11.99 -10.71 -4.36
CA ASP A 61 -12.71 -11.88 -3.86
C ASP A 61 -11.97 -13.21 -4.09
N GLY A 62 -12.33 -14.23 -3.31
CA GLY A 62 -11.86 -15.60 -3.49
C GLY A 62 -10.45 -15.89 -2.95
N LEU A 63 -9.90 -15.00 -2.12
CA LEU A 63 -8.54 -15.08 -1.59
C LEU A 63 -8.48 -15.34 -0.08
N ASP A 64 -9.62 -15.63 0.55
CA ASP A 64 -9.74 -15.72 2.01
C ASP A 64 -8.94 -16.86 2.62
N GLU A 65 -8.72 -17.92 1.86
CA GLU A 65 -7.94 -19.07 2.30
C GLU A 65 -6.47 -18.95 1.88
N GLU A 66 -6.16 -18.09 0.91
CA GLU A 66 -4.82 -17.96 0.34
C GLU A 66 -3.86 -17.22 1.29
N ILE A 67 -2.58 -17.57 1.21
CA ILE A 67 -1.50 -16.97 2.01
C ILE A 67 -0.40 -16.43 1.09
N PHE A 68 0.33 -15.41 1.54
CA PHE A 68 1.44 -14.85 0.77
C PHE A 68 2.50 -15.87 0.32
N ASP A 69 3.02 -15.68 -0.90
CA ASP A 69 3.90 -16.65 -1.55
C ASP A 69 5.38 -16.42 -1.19
N LEU A 70 5.96 -17.37 -0.45
CA LEU A 70 7.41 -17.45 -0.24
C LEU A 70 8.03 -18.71 -0.86
N ASN A 71 7.40 -19.34 -1.85
CA ASN A 71 7.94 -20.52 -2.53
C ASN A 71 9.23 -20.21 -3.31
N PRO A 72 10.02 -21.24 -3.65
CA PRO A 72 11.32 -21.06 -4.32
C PRO A 72 11.26 -20.15 -5.53
N LYS A 73 12.34 -19.38 -5.72
CA LYS A 73 12.49 -18.44 -6.84
C LYS A 73 11.38 -17.38 -6.91
N ILE A 74 10.88 -16.94 -5.76
CA ILE A 74 9.78 -15.95 -5.69
C ILE A 74 10.10 -14.70 -6.51
N TYR A 75 11.31 -14.14 -6.37
CA TYR A 75 11.75 -12.98 -7.15
C TYR A 75 11.75 -13.27 -8.65
N GLU A 76 12.37 -14.38 -9.10
CA GLU A 76 12.45 -14.67 -10.54
C GLU A 76 11.06 -14.92 -11.12
N ARG A 77 10.18 -15.60 -10.37
CA ARG A 77 8.78 -15.82 -10.76
C ARG A 77 8.03 -14.50 -10.86
N SER A 78 8.07 -13.67 -9.82
CA SER A 78 7.34 -12.39 -9.80
C SER A 78 7.83 -11.44 -10.89
N MET A 79 9.15 -11.32 -11.08
CA MET A 79 9.71 -10.48 -12.14
C MET A 79 9.38 -10.97 -13.55
N ALA A 80 9.34 -12.29 -13.77
CA ALA A 80 8.94 -12.85 -15.06
C ALA A 80 7.47 -12.55 -15.37
N ASP A 81 6.58 -12.75 -14.40
CA ASP A 81 5.16 -12.49 -14.57
C ASP A 81 4.87 -10.99 -14.70
N THR A 82 5.52 -10.13 -13.91
CA THR A 82 5.37 -8.67 -14.01
C THR A 82 5.79 -8.17 -15.39
N ARG A 83 6.93 -8.64 -15.92
CA ARG A 83 7.37 -8.29 -17.29
C ARG A 83 6.40 -8.78 -18.37
N LYS A 84 5.73 -9.92 -18.16
CA LYS A 84 4.71 -10.43 -19.08
C LYS A 84 3.49 -9.50 -19.10
N ILE A 85 2.99 -9.12 -17.92
CA ILE A 85 1.86 -8.19 -17.80
C ILE A 85 2.21 -6.81 -18.35
N LEU A 86 3.41 -6.30 -18.05
CA LEU A 86 3.91 -5.04 -18.60
C LEU A 86 3.84 -5.01 -20.13
N LYS A 87 4.35 -6.06 -20.80
CA LYS A 87 4.27 -6.20 -22.26
C LYS A 87 2.82 -6.28 -22.76
N GLN A 88 1.93 -6.89 -21.99
CA GLN A 88 0.51 -6.96 -22.34
C GLN A 88 -0.15 -5.59 -22.25
N LEU A 89 0.10 -4.83 -21.18
CA LEU A 89 -0.48 -3.49 -21.02
C LEU A 89 0.09 -2.48 -22.02
N GLN A 90 1.38 -2.54 -22.34
CA GLN A 90 1.99 -1.74 -23.41
C GLN A 90 1.28 -1.97 -24.76
N LYS A 91 1.05 -3.23 -25.13
CA LYS A 91 0.31 -3.57 -26.36
C LYS A 91 -1.13 -3.08 -26.35
N ARG A 92 -1.78 -3.01 -25.18
CA ARG A 92 -3.14 -2.46 -25.04
C ARG A 92 -3.11 -0.94 -25.19
N HIS A 93 -2.17 -0.28 -24.53
CA HIS A 93 -1.95 1.16 -24.62
C HIS A 93 -1.74 1.63 -26.06
N ASP A 94 -0.88 0.93 -26.83
CA ASP A 94 -0.57 1.30 -28.21
C ASP A 94 -1.75 1.15 -29.19
N LYS A 95 -2.83 0.48 -28.75
CA LYS A 95 -4.05 0.23 -29.54
C LYS A 95 -5.28 0.94 -28.98
N GLU A 96 -5.15 1.62 -27.86
CA GLU A 96 -6.26 2.29 -27.19
C GLU A 96 -6.41 3.69 -27.77
N ASP A 97 -7.63 4.09 -28.12
CA ASP A 97 -7.92 5.41 -28.68
C ASP A 97 -8.50 6.36 -27.61
N HIS A 98 -9.11 5.83 -26.55
CA HIS A 98 -9.74 6.65 -25.53
C HIS A 98 -8.68 7.31 -24.63
N PRO A 99 -8.62 8.66 -24.56
CA PRO A 99 -7.52 9.37 -23.90
C PRO A 99 -7.42 9.07 -22.40
N ILE A 100 -8.56 8.87 -21.71
CA ILE A 100 -8.57 8.52 -20.28
C ILE A 100 -8.07 7.09 -20.07
N VAL A 101 -8.44 6.14 -20.93
CA VAL A 101 -8.00 4.74 -20.80
C VAL A 101 -6.52 4.64 -21.12
N GLN A 102 -6.02 5.40 -22.10
CA GLN A 102 -4.58 5.54 -22.34
C GLN A 102 -3.85 6.07 -21.10
N GLN A 103 -4.39 7.09 -20.44
CA GLN A 103 -3.79 7.64 -19.21
C GLN A 103 -3.76 6.60 -18.08
N ASP A 104 -4.87 5.90 -17.83
CA ASP A 104 -4.94 4.85 -16.82
C ASP A 104 -3.95 3.71 -17.14
N LEU A 105 -3.86 3.29 -18.41
CA LEU A 105 -2.87 2.33 -18.87
C LEU A 105 -1.43 2.82 -18.64
N LYS A 106 -1.13 4.11 -18.86
CA LYS A 106 0.20 4.68 -18.54
C LYS A 106 0.49 4.62 -17.05
N ILE A 107 -0.49 4.88 -16.18
CA ILE A 107 -0.34 4.78 -14.72
C ILE A 107 -0.03 3.35 -14.32
N LEU A 108 -0.80 2.37 -14.83
CA LEU A 108 -0.57 0.96 -14.56
C LEU A 108 0.81 0.49 -15.07
N ILE A 109 1.18 0.88 -16.29
CA ILE A 109 2.50 0.58 -16.88
C ILE A 109 3.62 1.18 -16.01
N LYS A 110 3.47 2.45 -15.57
CA LYS A 110 4.44 3.10 -14.68
C LYS A 110 4.56 2.33 -13.37
N SER A 111 3.45 2.00 -12.72
CA SER A 111 3.45 1.23 -11.46
C SER A 111 4.15 -0.13 -11.59
N LEU A 112 3.96 -0.85 -12.69
CA LEU A 112 4.68 -2.11 -12.94
C LEU A 112 6.18 -1.90 -13.17
N ASN A 113 6.57 -0.85 -13.89
CA ASN A 113 7.99 -0.51 -14.08
C ASN A 113 8.65 -0.12 -12.77
N ASP A 114 8.03 0.74 -11.99
CA ASP A 114 8.51 1.16 -10.67
C ASP A 114 8.66 -0.07 -9.77
N ASN A 115 7.68 -0.99 -9.76
CA ASN A 115 7.79 -2.25 -9.02
C ASN A 115 8.96 -3.13 -9.46
N LEU A 116 9.26 -3.22 -10.77
CA LEU A 116 10.41 -3.97 -11.27
C LEU A 116 11.72 -3.35 -10.78
N VAL A 117 11.83 -2.03 -10.84
CA VAL A 117 13.01 -1.28 -10.37
C VAL A 117 13.18 -1.46 -8.87
N SER A 118 12.15 -1.19 -8.06
CA SER A 118 12.20 -1.38 -6.61
C SER A 118 12.56 -2.80 -6.22
N SER A 119 11.98 -3.81 -6.89
CA SER A 119 12.29 -5.22 -6.62
C SER A 119 13.75 -5.57 -6.94
N GLU A 120 14.30 -5.01 -8.02
CA GLU A 120 15.71 -5.18 -8.38
C GLU A 120 16.63 -4.49 -7.37
N LEU A 121 16.33 -3.24 -7.01
CA LEU A 121 17.09 -2.50 -6.00
C LEU A 121 17.07 -3.18 -4.64
N ASP A 122 15.90 -3.61 -4.15
CA ASP A 122 15.79 -4.40 -2.92
C ASP A 122 16.63 -5.67 -3.02
N ARG A 123 16.53 -6.38 -4.15
CA ARG A 123 17.31 -7.60 -4.35
C ARG A 123 18.80 -7.32 -4.30
N GLU A 124 19.30 -6.29 -4.97
CA GLU A 124 20.73 -6.01 -5.07
C GLU A 124 21.33 -5.40 -3.79
N ASN A 125 20.54 -4.66 -3.02
CA ASN A 125 21.05 -3.83 -1.93
C ASN A 125 20.66 -4.35 -0.54
N MET A 126 19.57 -5.12 -0.40
CA MET A 126 19.01 -5.46 0.89
C MET A 126 19.05 -6.98 1.18
N LEU A 127 19.38 -7.32 2.42
CA LEU A 127 19.17 -8.66 2.96
C LEU A 127 17.68 -8.79 3.32
N PRO A 128 16.93 -9.73 2.72
CA PRO A 128 15.51 -9.85 3.00
C PRO A 128 15.28 -10.31 4.44
N TYR A 129 14.43 -9.58 5.15
CA TYR A 129 13.95 -9.91 6.49
C TYR A 129 12.43 -9.85 6.46
N PHE A 130 11.79 -10.84 7.08
CA PHE A 130 10.35 -10.97 7.09
C PHE A 130 9.84 -10.97 8.54
N ASN A 131 9.02 -9.99 8.92
CA ASN A 131 8.36 -9.99 10.23
C ASN A 131 7.13 -10.90 10.20
N MET A 132 7.37 -12.22 10.22
CA MET A 132 6.31 -13.22 10.06
C MET A 132 5.24 -13.15 11.14
N THR A 133 5.61 -12.83 12.37
CA THR A 133 4.64 -12.71 13.46
C THR A 133 3.64 -11.59 13.19
N GLN A 134 4.11 -10.40 12.79
CA GLN A 134 3.22 -9.29 12.47
C GLN A 134 2.44 -9.53 11.17
N THR A 135 3.07 -10.10 10.14
CA THR A 135 2.39 -10.42 8.86
C THR A 135 1.18 -11.31 9.10
N ILE A 136 1.35 -12.41 9.83
CA ILE A 136 0.26 -13.35 10.13
C ILE A 136 -0.80 -12.67 11.00
N PHE A 137 -0.41 -11.89 12.02
CA PHE A 137 -1.38 -11.13 12.82
C PHE A 137 -2.24 -10.20 11.97
N ARG A 138 -1.64 -9.43 11.04
CA ARG A 138 -2.38 -8.54 10.14
C ARG A 138 -3.31 -9.32 9.22
N GLY A 139 -2.85 -10.43 8.64
CA GLY A 139 -3.66 -11.28 7.77
C GLY A 139 -4.86 -11.91 8.48
N THR A 140 -4.66 -12.39 9.71
CA THR A 140 -5.72 -12.89 10.59
C THR A 140 -6.72 -11.79 10.94
N ARG A 141 -6.22 -10.64 11.41
CA ARG A 141 -7.07 -9.51 11.82
C ARG A 141 -7.89 -8.95 10.66
N ALA A 142 -7.31 -8.86 9.46
CA ALA A 142 -8.03 -8.34 8.30
C ALA A 142 -9.22 -9.24 7.89
N LEU A 143 -9.09 -10.55 8.08
CA LEU A 143 -10.16 -11.50 7.77
C LEU A 143 -11.25 -11.57 8.86
N LEU A 144 -10.86 -11.31 10.10
CA LEU A 144 -11.75 -11.30 11.27
C LEU A 144 -12.18 -9.88 11.67
N ASP A 145 -12.10 -8.92 10.73
CA ASP A 145 -12.60 -7.57 10.98
C ASP A 145 -14.14 -7.59 10.98
N PRO A 146 -14.83 -6.97 11.95
CA PRO A 146 -16.31 -6.94 12.02
C PRO A 146 -17.02 -6.38 10.80
N GLN A 147 -16.31 -5.69 9.90
CA GLN A 147 -16.83 -5.22 8.62
C GLN A 147 -16.91 -6.34 7.55
N ILE A 148 -16.27 -7.48 7.78
CA ILE A 148 -16.28 -8.64 6.89
C ILE A 148 -17.44 -9.56 7.29
N PRO A 149 -18.24 -10.08 6.33
CA PRO A 149 -19.31 -11.03 6.64
C PRO A 149 -18.79 -12.26 7.39
N GLU A 150 -19.46 -12.64 8.49
CA GLU A 150 -19.05 -13.72 9.39
C GLU A 150 -18.90 -15.07 8.68
N GLU A 151 -19.61 -15.28 7.56
CA GLU A 151 -19.50 -16.50 6.75
C GLU A 151 -18.10 -16.71 6.16
N ARG A 152 -17.28 -15.66 6.11
CA ARG A 152 -15.89 -15.71 5.63
C ARG A 152 -14.89 -16.05 6.73
N TYR A 153 -15.25 -15.87 7.99
CA TYR A 153 -14.34 -16.09 9.12
C TYR A 153 -13.75 -17.50 9.17
N PRO A 154 -14.49 -18.59 8.86
CA PRO A 154 -13.93 -19.94 8.85
C PRO A 154 -12.69 -20.12 7.97
N ALA A 155 -12.50 -19.30 6.93
CA ALA A 155 -11.33 -19.35 6.05
C ALA A 155 -10.00 -19.06 6.80
N VAL A 156 -10.06 -18.40 7.97
CA VAL A 156 -8.87 -18.18 8.81
C VAL A 156 -8.27 -19.50 9.28
N ILE A 157 -9.10 -20.54 9.48
CA ILE A 157 -8.65 -21.87 9.90
C ILE A 157 -7.80 -22.47 8.78
N THR A 158 -8.25 -22.37 7.54
CA THR A 158 -7.50 -22.81 6.35
C THR A 158 -6.19 -22.03 6.23
N ARG A 159 -6.19 -20.70 6.40
CA ARG A 159 -4.94 -19.90 6.41
C ARG A 159 -3.97 -20.37 7.49
N LEU A 160 -4.43 -20.60 8.72
CA LEU A 160 -3.58 -21.11 9.80
C LEU A 160 -2.97 -22.48 9.45
N GLN A 161 -3.75 -23.38 8.84
CA GLN A 161 -3.26 -24.68 8.37
C GLN A 161 -2.20 -24.53 7.28
N ARG A 162 -2.40 -23.62 6.32
CA ARG A 162 -1.44 -23.33 5.25
C ARG A 162 -0.15 -22.72 5.79
N TYR A 163 -0.26 -21.73 6.68
CA TYR A 163 0.89 -21.15 7.38
C TYR A 163 1.69 -22.19 8.15
N ALA A 164 1.00 -23.09 8.85
CA ALA A 164 1.61 -24.17 9.61
C ALA A 164 2.18 -25.30 8.73
N GLY A 165 1.95 -25.27 7.42
CA GLY A 165 2.28 -26.35 6.49
C GLY A 165 1.57 -27.66 6.84
N MET A 166 0.29 -27.58 7.18
CA MET A 166 -0.58 -28.72 7.49
C MET A 166 -1.47 -29.10 6.31
N GLU A 167 -1.75 -28.16 5.40
CA GLU A 167 -2.46 -28.46 4.15
C GLU A 167 -1.51 -29.06 3.10
N ARG A 168 -2.02 -30.02 2.31
CA ARG A 168 -1.24 -30.69 1.28
C ARG A 168 -0.72 -29.67 0.26
N GLY A 169 0.58 -29.69 0.01
CA GLY A 169 1.24 -28.78 -0.93
C GLY A 169 1.84 -27.53 -0.26
N TYR A 170 1.49 -27.26 1.00
CA TYR A 170 2.05 -26.13 1.75
C TYR A 170 3.22 -26.57 2.62
N LYS A 171 4.24 -25.71 2.67
CA LYS A 171 5.36 -25.80 3.61
C LYS A 171 5.18 -24.75 4.71
N PRO A 172 5.69 -24.98 5.93
CA PRO A 172 5.64 -23.97 6.97
C PRO A 172 6.19 -22.62 6.47
N ILE A 173 5.41 -21.56 6.61
CA ILE A 173 5.74 -20.25 6.04
C ILE A 173 7.01 -19.67 6.66
N THR A 174 7.24 -19.94 7.94
CA THR A 174 8.46 -19.54 8.66
C THR A 174 9.70 -20.23 8.12
N GLU A 175 9.60 -21.49 7.67
CA GLU A 175 10.70 -22.20 7.03
C GLU A 175 10.98 -21.68 5.62
N LEU A 176 9.92 -21.28 4.89
CA LEU A 176 10.08 -20.58 3.62
C LEU A 176 10.77 -19.23 3.79
N ALA A 177 10.38 -18.43 4.80
CA ALA A 177 11.03 -17.16 5.14
C ALA A 177 12.52 -17.34 5.46
N LYS A 178 12.84 -18.29 6.35
CA LYS A 178 14.23 -18.67 6.64
C LYS A 178 15.00 -19.03 5.37
N ALA A 179 14.40 -19.82 4.47
CA ALA A 179 15.03 -20.24 3.23
C ALA A 179 15.31 -19.06 2.29
N ARG A 180 14.32 -18.18 2.05
CA ARG A 180 14.48 -17.00 1.18
C ARG A 180 15.56 -16.05 1.69
N THR A 181 15.68 -15.90 3.01
CA THR A 181 16.77 -15.10 3.58
C THR A 181 18.13 -15.79 3.52
N ARG A 182 18.20 -17.09 3.85
CA ARG A 182 19.45 -17.86 3.80
C ARG A 182 20.06 -17.95 2.40
N GLU A 183 19.23 -18.00 1.36
CA GLU A 183 19.67 -17.94 -0.04
C GLU A 183 20.55 -16.71 -0.33
N ARG A 184 20.37 -15.63 0.44
CA ARG A 184 21.07 -14.36 0.24
C ARG A 184 22.29 -14.18 1.14
N PHE A 185 22.51 -15.04 2.14
CA PHE A 185 23.64 -14.90 3.10
C PHE A 185 25.03 -14.89 2.47
N LYS A 186 25.20 -15.56 1.32
CA LYS A 186 26.48 -15.61 0.61
C LYS A 186 26.68 -14.48 -0.39
N VAL A 187 25.65 -13.65 -0.61
CA VAL A 187 25.74 -12.50 -1.51
C VAL A 187 26.44 -11.36 -0.77
N LYS A 188 27.56 -10.90 -1.32
CA LYS A 188 28.36 -9.81 -0.74
C LYS A 188 27.66 -8.47 -0.96
N GLY A 189 27.81 -7.54 -0.01
CA GLY A 189 27.35 -6.15 -0.16
C GLY A 189 25.89 -5.89 0.24
N LEU A 190 25.13 -6.91 0.63
CA LEU A 190 23.76 -6.71 1.10
C LEU A 190 23.72 -6.01 2.46
N THR A 191 22.84 -5.03 2.56
CA THR A 191 22.55 -4.27 3.78
C THR A 191 21.47 -4.96 4.59
N GLY A 192 21.75 -5.24 5.87
CA GLY A 192 20.77 -5.80 6.78
C GLY A 192 19.64 -4.85 7.17
N PRO A 193 18.54 -5.38 7.75
CA PRO A 193 17.46 -4.57 8.33
C PRO A 193 17.98 -3.70 9.48
N TYR A 194 17.18 -2.71 9.90
CA TYR A 194 17.63 -1.79 10.95
C TYR A 194 17.55 -2.52 12.29
N LYS A 195 18.61 -2.45 13.08
CA LYS A 195 18.65 -3.18 14.36
C LYS A 195 17.48 -2.81 15.27
N GLY A 196 17.16 -1.52 15.40
CA GLY A 196 16.06 -1.07 16.27
C GLY A 196 14.67 -1.53 15.78
N GLU A 197 14.49 -1.71 14.46
CA GLU A 197 13.27 -2.28 13.89
C GLU A 197 13.16 -3.77 14.25
N VAL A 198 14.23 -4.54 14.05
CA VAL A 198 14.24 -5.98 14.37
C VAL A 198 14.04 -6.22 15.87
N GLU A 199 14.67 -5.42 16.72
CA GLU A 199 14.49 -5.51 18.17
C GLU A 199 13.04 -5.21 18.57
N GLN A 200 12.45 -4.14 18.04
CA GLN A 200 11.05 -3.79 18.28
C GLN A 200 10.09 -4.88 17.78
N ASP A 201 10.36 -5.48 16.63
CA ASP A 201 9.57 -6.59 16.11
C ASP A 201 9.61 -7.81 17.04
N LEU A 202 10.79 -8.15 17.54
CA LEU A 202 11.00 -9.26 18.48
C LEU A 202 10.35 -9.01 19.85
N GLU A 203 10.39 -7.76 20.34
CA GLU A 203 9.71 -7.35 21.57
C GLU A 203 8.19 -7.48 21.45
N ARG A 204 7.61 -7.05 20.33
CA ARG A 204 6.16 -7.09 20.08
C ARG A 204 5.64 -8.46 19.69
N ALA A 205 6.52 -9.38 19.28
CA ALA A 205 6.12 -10.68 18.74
C ALA A 205 5.22 -11.47 19.70
N GLN A 206 5.54 -11.48 21.00
CA GLN A 206 4.72 -12.21 21.98
C GLN A 206 3.32 -11.61 22.11
N THR A 207 3.19 -10.28 22.06
CA THR A 207 1.89 -9.61 22.06
C THR A 207 1.07 -10.04 20.85
N PHE A 208 1.63 -10.00 19.65
CA PHE A 208 0.91 -10.42 18.44
C PHE A 208 0.50 -11.90 18.49
N ILE A 209 1.34 -12.79 19.00
CA ILE A 209 0.97 -14.20 19.19
C ILE A 209 -0.24 -14.31 20.12
N THR A 210 -0.21 -13.64 21.26
CA THR A 210 -1.34 -13.64 22.21
C THR A 210 -2.62 -13.07 21.57
N GLU A 211 -2.52 -11.97 20.82
CA GLU A 211 -3.67 -11.35 20.18
C GLU A 211 -4.26 -12.21 19.05
N ILE A 212 -3.47 -12.99 18.31
CA ILE A 212 -4.01 -13.96 17.34
C ILE A 212 -4.87 -15.00 18.05
N GLU A 213 -4.36 -15.58 19.14
CA GLU A 213 -5.10 -16.59 19.92
C GLU A 213 -6.41 -16.03 20.48
N LYS A 214 -6.36 -14.77 20.95
CA LYS A 214 -7.54 -14.04 21.40
C LYS A 214 -8.53 -13.82 20.27
N LEU A 215 -8.10 -13.33 19.10
CA LEU A 215 -8.99 -13.13 17.94
C LEU A 215 -9.70 -14.42 17.53
N LEU A 216 -9.01 -15.56 17.56
CA LEU A 216 -9.63 -16.86 17.22
C LEU A 216 -10.65 -17.31 18.27
N THR A 217 -10.39 -17.01 19.54
CA THR A 217 -11.27 -17.35 20.66
C THR A 217 -12.50 -16.45 20.70
N ASP A 218 -12.32 -15.14 20.56
CA ASP A 218 -13.38 -14.13 20.66
C ASP A 218 -14.39 -14.21 19.50
N ASN A 219 -14.02 -14.83 18.37
CA ASN A 219 -14.91 -15.06 17.23
C ASN A 219 -15.57 -16.45 17.23
N ASP A 220 -15.53 -17.17 18.37
CA ASP A 220 -16.19 -18.48 18.57
C ASP A 220 -15.89 -19.51 17.45
N LEU A 221 -14.67 -19.47 16.90
CA LEU A 221 -14.25 -20.39 15.84
C LEU A 221 -13.82 -21.73 16.44
N ASP A 222 -14.23 -22.83 15.81
CA ASP A 222 -13.82 -24.19 16.19
C ASP A 222 -12.75 -24.74 15.24
N GLY A 223 -11.88 -25.62 15.74
CA GLY A 223 -10.94 -26.40 14.91
C GLY A 223 -9.63 -25.67 14.54
N TRP A 224 -9.43 -24.43 14.98
CA TRP A 224 -8.17 -23.70 14.77
C TRP A 224 -7.03 -24.19 15.70
N GLN A 225 -7.36 -24.79 16.85
CA GLN A 225 -6.42 -25.08 17.93
C GLN A 225 -5.22 -25.94 17.49
N PRO A 226 -5.38 -27.02 16.69
CA PRO A 226 -4.23 -27.82 16.23
C PRO A 226 -3.28 -27.03 15.34
N ALA A 227 -3.82 -26.27 14.38
CA ALA A 227 -3.04 -25.43 13.47
C ALA A 227 -2.32 -24.31 14.21
N TRP A 228 -3.03 -23.63 15.10
CA TRP A 228 -2.46 -22.57 15.92
C TRP A 228 -1.37 -23.06 16.86
N THR A 229 -1.57 -24.19 17.54
CA THR A 229 -0.55 -24.77 18.44
C THR A 229 0.77 -25.02 17.69
N LYS A 230 0.68 -25.57 16.47
CA LYS A 230 1.86 -25.79 15.62
C LYS A 230 2.48 -24.47 15.16
N LEU A 231 1.66 -23.53 14.69
CA LEU A 231 2.12 -22.24 14.17
C LEU A 231 2.75 -21.35 15.26
N LYS A 232 2.16 -21.32 16.46
CA LYS A 232 2.69 -20.62 17.63
C LYS A 232 4.12 -21.06 17.94
N ARG A 233 4.37 -22.38 17.99
CA ARG A 233 5.73 -22.91 18.15
C ARG A 233 6.65 -22.48 17.01
N GLN A 234 6.18 -22.59 15.76
CA GLN A 234 6.97 -22.17 14.59
C GLN A 234 7.32 -20.68 14.60
N LEU A 235 6.45 -19.82 15.11
CA LEU A 235 6.68 -18.38 15.26
C LEU A 235 7.70 -18.11 16.37
N THR A 236 7.60 -18.79 17.52
CA THR A 236 8.63 -18.72 18.58
C THR A 236 10.00 -19.14 18.04
N ASP A 237 10.07 -20.30 17.37
CA ASP A 237 11.32 -20.80 16.76
C ASP A 237 11.85 -19.85 15.68
N TYR A 238 10.96 -19.18 14.94
CA TYR A 238 11.34 -18.17 13.96
C TYR A 238 11.93 -16.93 14.61
N ASN A 239 11.33 -16.44 15.69
CA ASN A 239 11.85 -15.28 16.43
C ASN A 239 13.23 -15.56 17.04
N ASP A 240 13.47 -16.77 17.56
CA ASP A 240 14.80 -17.19 18.03
C ASP A 240 15.81 -17.26 16.89
N TRP A 241 15.39 -17.74 15.72
CA TRP A 241 16.22 -17.71 14.52
C TRP A 241 16.54 -16.28 14.07
N VAL A 242 15.58 -15.34 14.13
CA VAL A 242 15.81 -13.92 13.83
C VAL A 242 16.85 -13.33 14.79
N ARG A 243 16.77 -13.62 16.09
CA ARG A 243 17.79 -13.21 17.08
C ARG A 243 19.16 -13.76 16.76
N ALA A 244 19.25 -15.03 16.35
CA ALA A 244 20.52 -15.71 16.11
C ALA A 244 21.17 -15.34 14.76
N GLU A 245 20.36 -15.10 13.72
CA GLU A 245 20.86 -15.02 12.35
C GLU A 245 20.63 -13.67 11.68
N ILE A 246 19.57 -12.95 12.02
CA ILE A 246 19.27 -11.65 11.41
C ILE A 246 19.87 -10.52 12.24
N LEU A 247 19.68 -10.54 13.56
CA LEU A 247 20.14 -9.46 14.44
C LEU A 247 21.66 -9.21 14.34
N PRO A 248 22.54 -10.23 14.25
CA PRO A 248 23.98 -9.99 14.06
C PRO A 248 24.34 -9.39 12.69
N ARG A 249 23.42 -9.46 11.72
CA ARG A 249 23.58 -8.91 10.36
C ARG A 249 22.85 -7.57 10.19
N ALA A 250 22.12 -7.11 11.21
CA ALA A 250 21.38 -5.88 11.18
C ALA A 250 22.32 -4.66 11.26
N ARG A 251 21.93 -3.56 10.59
CA ARG A 251 22.69 -2.31 10.62
C ARG A 251 22.33 -1.48 11.85
N ALA A 252 23.32 -0.83 12.44
CA ALA A 252 23.13 0.09 13.58
C ALA A 252 22.64 1.48 13.14
N ASP A 253 22.94 1.90 11.90
CA ASP A 253 22.51 3.17 11.35
C ASP A 253 21.12 3.02 10.71
N PHE A 254 20.17 3.86 11.12
CA PHE A 254 18.80 3.83 10.59
C PHE A 254 18.72 4.26 9.13
N ARG A 255 19.69 5.03 8.64
CA ARG A 255 19.71 5.55 7.27
C ARG A 255 19.66 4.40 6.25
N LEU A 256 18.83 4.58 5.24
CA LEU A 256 18.77 3.69 4.09
C LEU A 256 19.96 3.94 3.16
N PRO A 257 20.39 2.92 2.37
CA PRO A 257 21.27 3.18 1.23
C PRO A 257 20.67 4.25 0.32
N ALA A 258 21.51 5.13 -0.25
CA ALA A 258 21.04 6.28 -1.01
C ALA A 258 20.11 5.90 -2.17
N VAL A 259 20.42 4.81 -2.87
CA VAL A 259 19.58 4.27 -3.96
C VAL A 259 18.21 3.82 -3.49
N MET A 260 18.11 3.24 -2.28
CA MET A 260 16.84 2.84 -1.67
C MET A 260 16.01 4.06 -1.25
N TYR A 261 16.68 5.11 -0.76
CA TYR A 261 15.99 6.35 -0.40
C TYR A 261 15.43 7.09 -1.63
N GLN A 262 16.21 7.14 -2.72
CA GLN A 262 15.75 7.70 -3.99
C GLN A 262 14.60 6.91 -4.61
N ASP A 263 14.66 5.58 -4.56
CA ASP A 263 13.55 4.72 -4.99
C ASP A 263 12.29 4.95 -4.15
N ALA A 264 12.43 5.10 -2.84
CA ALA A 264 11.31 5.45 -1.97
C ALA A 264 10.67 6.79 -2.38
N LEU A 265 11.46 7.83 -2.66
CA LEU A 265 10.94 9.11 -3.15
C LEU A 265 10.18 8.96 -4.48
N THR A 266 10.72 8.18 -5.42
CA THR A 266 10.09 7.92 -6.72
C THR A 266 8.73 7.25 -6.53
N ASN A 267 8.63 6.28 -5.61
CA ASN A 267 7.38 5.61 -5.25
C ASN A 267 6.36 6.53 -4.54
N TRP A 268 6.82 7.65 -3.98
CA TRP A 268 5.97 8.72 -3.44
C TRP A 268 5.61 9.80 -4.48
N GLY A 269 5.97 9.58 -5.76
CA GLY A 269 5.72 10.53 -6.84
C GLY A 269 6.68 11.72 -6.86
N VAL A 270 7.84 11.59 -6.22
CA VAL A 270 8.88 12.61 -6.19
C VAL A 270 10.04 12.18 -7.09
N ASP A 271 10.11 12.78 -8.27
CA ASP A 271 11.14 12.48 -9.27
C ASP A 271 12.47 13.24 -9.05
N ALA A 272 12.47 14.24 -8.14
CA ALA A 272 13.65 15.02 -7.81
C ALA A 272 14.66 14.19 -7.00
N SER A 273 15.96 14.43 -7.22
CA SER A 273 16.99 13.75 -6.43
C SER A 273 16.97 14.20 -4.97
N PRO A 274 17.42 13.36 -4.02
CA PRO A 274 17.57 13.78 -2.63
C PRO A 274 18.40 15.07 -2.47
N GLN A 275 19.42 15.27 -3.30
CA GLN A 275 20.29 16.44 -3.26
C GLN A 275 19.55 17.71 -3.70
N ASP A 276 18.76 17.61 -4.78
CA ASP A 276 17.95 18.74 -5.26
C ASP A 276 16.90 19.11 -4.21
N LEU A 277 16.25 18.11 -3.60
CA LEU A 277 15.29 18.34 -2.52
C LEU A 277 15.92 19.04 -1.32
N ILE A 278 17.12 18.61 -0.89
CA ILE A 278 17.85 19.26 0.21
C ILE A 278 18.15 20.72 -0.14
N GLN A 279 18.61 20.99 -1.36
CA GLN A 279 18.93 22.34 -1.80
C GLN A 279 17.68 23.24 -1.80
N THR A 280 16.61 22.80 -2.46
CA THR A 280 15.36 23.56 -2.56
C THR A 280 14.71 23.74 -1.20
N ALA A 281 14.66 22.70 -0.36
CA ALA A 281 14.08 22.78 0.98
C ALA A 281 14.89 23.71 1.91
N THR A 282 16.22 23.72 1.79
CA THR A 282 17.06 24.63 2.58
C THR A 282 16.79 26.08 2.21
N ALA A 283 16.68 26.40 0.91
CA ALA A 283 16.31 27.73 0.45
C ALA A 283 14.91 28.13 0.95
N GLY A 284 13.90 27.29 0.73
CA GLY A 284 12.53 27.56 1.17
C GLY A 284 12.40 27.70 2.70
N TYR A 285 13.16 26.92 3.48
CA TYR A 285 13.22 27.08 4.93
C TYR A 285 13.77 28.46 5.34
N MET A 286 14.84 28.91 4.69
CA MET A 286 15.41 30.23 4.98
C MET A 286 14.44 31.35 4.60
N ASP A 287 13.73 31.23 3.48
CA ASP A 287 12.72 32.20 3.06
C ASP A 287 11.57 32.29 4.06
N ILE A 288 10.95 31.15 4.41
CA ILE A 288 9.87 31.10 5.41
C ILE A 288 10.34 31.62 6.77
N ARG A 289 11.54 31.24 7.21
CA ARG A 289 12.11 31.73 8.46
C ARG A 289 12.28 33.25 8.43
N ASN A 290 12.77 33.82 7.33
CA ASN A 290 12.95 35.26 7.18
C ASN A 290 11.60 36.00 7.19
N GLU A 291 10.59 35.47 6.51
CA GLU A 291 9.22 36.01 6.57
C GLU A 291 8.65 35.97 8.00
N MET A 292 8.81 34.85 8.70
CA MET A 292 8.38 34.72 10.10
C MET A 292 9.06 35.74 11.01
N VAL A 293 10.37 35.97 10.84
CA VAL A 293 11.11 37.00 11.59
C VAL A 293 10.60 38.40 11.27
N ALA A 294 10.33 38.70 10.00
CA ALA A 294 9.79 40.00 9.60
C ALA A 294 8.37 40.25 10.15
N LEU A 295 7.54 39.21 10.25
CA LEU A 295 6.18 39.29 10.78
C LEU A 295 6.09 39.24 12.32
N ALA A 296 7.11 38.72 13.01
CA ALA A 296 7.09 38.55 14.46
C ALA A 296 6.81 39.84 15.25
N PRO A 297 7.40 41.01 14.93
CA PRO A 297 7.08 42.27 15.62
C PRO A 297 5.62 42.71 15.46
N TRP A 298 5.02 42.43 14.30
CA TRP A 298 3.61 42.74 14.00
C TRP A 298 2.62 41.92 14.83
N SER A 299 3.00 40.67 15.17
CA SER A 299 2.21 39.84 16.08
C SER A 299 2.27 40.35 17.52
N GLN A 300 3.44 40.84 17.95
CA GLN A 300 3.64 41.41 19.29
C GLN A 300 2.88 42.73 19.47
N SER A 301 2.87 43.61 18.47
CA SER A 301 2.14 44.87 18.51
C SER A 301 0.61 44.68 18.57
N LYS A 302 0.06 43.68 17.86
CA LYS A 302 -1.37 43.33 17.94
C LYS A 302 -1.77 42.71 19.27
N LYS A 303 -0.90 41.91 19.92
CA LYS A 303 -1.16 41.38 21.27
C LYS A 303 -1.12 42.46 22.35
N ALA A 304 -0.29 43.49 22.20
CA ALA A 304 -0.21 44.62 23.13
C ALA A 304 -1.45 45.55 23.08
N MET A 305 -2.29 45.46 22.04
CA MET A 305 -3.51 46.28 21.86
C MET A 305 -4.78 45.75 22.55
N LYS A 306 -4.70 44.76 23.46
CA LYS A 306 -5.87 44.29 24.25
C LYS A 306 -5.44 44.03 25.71
N PRO A 307 -6.03 44.63 26.78
CA PRO A 307 -7.25 45.45 26.87
C PRO A 307 -7.01 46.90 27.39
N MET A 308 -7.73 47.87 26.85
CA MET A 308 -8.04 49.13 27.56
C MET A 308 -9.55 49.13 27.81
N ILE A 309 -10.01 48.30 28.75
CA ILE A 309 -11.31 48.54 29.38
C ILE A 309 -11.06 49.69 30.35
N ILE A 310 -11.48 50.89 29.93
CA ILE A 310 -11.52 52.06 30.80
C ILE A 310 -12.62 51.79 31.82
N GLU A 311 -12.26 51.47 33.06
CA GLU A 311 -13.23 51.54 34.16
C GLU A 311 -13.59 53.01 34.41
N PRO A 312 -14.88 53.38 34.45
CA PRO A 312 -15.28 54.73 34.74
C PRO A 312 -14.98 55.07 36.21
N SER A 313 -14.13 56.08 36.38
CA SER A 313 -13.78 56.73 37.63
C SER A 313 -15.01 57.20 38.41
N SER A 314 -15.05 56.89 39.71
CA SER A 314 -15.99 57.43 40.68
C SER A 314 -15.67 58.89 41.03
N ALA A 315 -16.61 59.80 40.80
CA ALA A 315 -16.87 61.10 41.47
C ALA A 315 -17.82 61.90 40.56
N ALA A 316 -18.91 62.56 40.99
CA ALA A 316 -19.49 62.88 42.29
C ALA A 316 -21.01 63.03 42.11
#